data_AF-A0A7W0SG12-F1
#
_entry.id   AF-A0A7W0SG12-F1
#
_cell.length_a   1.000
_cell.length_b   1.000
_cell.length_c   1.000
_cell.angle_alpha   90.00
_cell.angle_beta   90.00
_cell.angle_gamma   90.00
#
_symmetry.space_group_name_H-M   'P 1'
#
loop_
_entity.id
_entity.type
_entity.pdbx_description
1 polymer ?
#
loop_
_entity_poly.entity_id
_entity_poly.type
_entity_poly.pdbx_seq_one_letter_code
_entity_poly.pdbx_strand_id
1 'polypeptide(L)'
;MTRRAALFRALGALCEAPHPAHAPIAHALGLRATDASGYTEAFVFQLPPYASIYLGAEGMLGGEARGRIAGFWQAVGISPPGEPDHLAALLSLYAALDEAEEDESEPARRVMRREAKGALLWE
;
A
#
# COMPACT_ATOMS: atom_id res chain seq x y z
N MET A 1 -5.94 -16.04 -3.56
CA MET A 1 -5.98 -14.70 -2.95
C MET A 1 -6.65 -14.79 -1.59
N THR A 2 -5.93 -14.40 -0.55
CA THR A 2 -6.39 -14.41 0.84
C THR A 2 -7.48 -13.36 1.04
N ARG A 3 -8.38 -13.54 2.02
CA ARG A 3 -9.39 -12.50 2.35
C ARG A 3 -8.73 -11.19 2.79
N ARG A 4 -7.59 -11.29 3.49
CA ARG A 4 -6.82 -10.14 3.97
C ARG A 4 -6.16 -9.42 2.79
N ALA A 5 -5.44 -10.13 1.93
CA ALA A 5 -4.85 -9.59 0.72
C ALA A 5 -5.91 -8.89 -0.17
N ALA A 6 -7.09 -9.51 -0.33
CA ALA A 6 -8.19 -8.91 -1.07
C ALA A 6 -8.67 -7.59 -0.47
N LEU A 7 -8.80 -7.51 0.86
CA LEU A 7 -9.14 -6.28 1.56
C LEU A 7 -8.08 -5.18 1.34
N PHE A 8 -6.80 -5.51 1.49
CA PHE A 8 -5.71 -4.55 1.28
C PHE A 8 -5.66 -4.03 -0.16
N ARG A 9 -5.85 -4.90 -1.16
CA ARG A 9 -5.96 -4.48 -2.57
C ARG A 9 -7.18 -3.58 -2.80
N ALA A 10 -8.32 -3.92 -2.21
CA ALA A 10 -9.55 -3.14 -2.32
C ALA A 10 -9.39 -1.74 -1.70
N LEU A 11 -8.78 -1.64 -0.52
CA LEU A 11 -8.46 -0.36 0.12
C LEU A 11 -7.46 0.44 -0.72
N GLY A 12 -6.42 -0.22 -1.26
CA GLY A 12 -5.43 0.42 -2.13
C GLY A 12 -6.07 1.07 -3.37
N ALA A 13 -6.99 0.37 -4.04
CA ALA A 13 -7.73 0.92 -5.17
C ALA A 13 -8.52 2.18 -4.78
N LEU A 14 -9.14 2.21 -3.59
CA LEU A 14 -9.87 3.40 -3.12
C LEU A 14 -8.96 4.58 -2.72
N CYS A 15 -7.65 4.36 -2.60
CA CYS A 15 -6.65 5.42 -2.39
C CYS A 15 -6.11 6.01 -3.70
N GLU A 16 -6.50 5.49 -4.86
CA GLU A 16 -6.13 6.05 -6.17
C GLU A 16 -7.16 7.09 -6.64
N ALA A 17 -6.79 7.88 -7.66
CA ALA A 17 -7.66 8.86 -8.27
C ALA A 17 -9.02 8.24 -8.66
N PRO A 18 -10.17 8.93 -8.47
CA PRO A 18 -11.47 8.30 -8.60
C PRO A 18 -11.71 7.72 -9.99
N HIS A 19 -12.11 6.46 -10.03
CA HIS A 19 -12.40 5.72 -11.26
C HIS A 19 -13.75 4.99 -11.11
N PRO A 20 -14.55 4.84 -12.19
CA PRO A 20 -15.85 4.15 -12.11
C PRO A 20 -15.79 2.73 -11.51
N ALA A 21 -14.66 2.05 -11.65
CA ALA A 21 -14.42 0.73 -11.06
C ALA A 21 -14.39 0.73 -9.52
N HIS A 22 -14.25 1.89 -8.86
CA HIS A 22 -14.20 1.99 -7.40
C HIS A 22 -15.58 1.84 -6.76
N ALA A 23 -16.67 2.13 -7.48
CA ALA A 23 -18.04 2.02 -6.97
C ALA A 23 -18.40 0.61 -6.46
N PRO A 24 -18.21 -0.48 -7.23
CA PRO A 24 -18.49 -1.83 -6.72
C PRO A 24 -17.54 -2.23 -5.58
N ILE A 25 -16.28 -1.77 -5.59
CA ILE A 25 -15.30 -2.05 -4.53
C ILE A 25 -15.75 -1.40 -3.21
N ALA A 26 -16.07 -0.11 -3.24
CA ALA A 26 -16.56 0.62 -2.08
C ALA A 26 -17.85 -0.02 -1.54
N HIS A 27 -18.79 -0.36 -2.42
CA HIS A 27 -20.03 -1.03 -2.02
C HIS A 27 -19.76 -2.37 -1.32
N ALA A 28 -18.85 -3.20 -1.84
CA ALA A 28 -18.47 -4.47 -1.23
C ALA A 28 -17.84 -4.31 0.17
N LEU A 29 -17.20 -3.16 0.44
CA LEU A 29 -16.64 -2.81 1.75
C LEU A 29 -17.63 -2.10 2.67
N GLY A 30 -18.88 -1.86 2.24
CA GLY A 30 -19.85 -1.07 3.01
C GLY A 30 -19.52 0.42 3.06
N LEU A 31 -18.72 0.91 2.12
CA LEU A 31 -18.30 2.31 1.99
C LEU A 31 -19.04 3.01 0.85
N ARG A 32 -19.00 4.34 0.86
CA ARG A 32 -19.44 5.16 -0.28
C ARG A 32 -18.24 5.50 -1.15
N ALA A 33 -18.36 5.31 -2.46
CA ALA A 33 -17.32 5.75 -3.39
C ALA A 33 -17.18 7.28 -3.33
N THR A 34 -15.94 7.76 -3.30
CA THR A 34 -15.63 9.19 -3.38
C THR A 34 -15.71 9.68 -4.82
N ASP A 35 -16.10 10.93 -5.00
CA ASP A 35 -15.95 11.64 -6.27
C ASP A 35 -14.59 12.37 -6.32
N ALA A 36 -14.33 13.05 -7.44
CA ALA A 36 -13.10 13.83 -7.65
C ALA A 36 -12.93 14.95 -6.62
N SER A 37 -14.02 15.57 -6.17
CA SER A 37 -13.97 16.64 -5.17
C SER A 37 -13.55 16.09 -3.82
N GLY A 38 -14.19 15.02 -3.35
CA GLY A 38 -13.85 14.37 -2.08
C GLY A 38 -12.44 13.79 -2.09
N TYR A 39 -11.99 13.22 -3.22
CA TYR A 39 -10.61 12.76 -3.36
C TYR A 39 -9.62 13.90 -3.28
N THR A 40 -9.91 15.03 -3.94
CA THR A 40 -9.03 16.20 -3.92
C THR A 40 -8.95 16.80 -2.51
N GLU A 41 -10.10 16.94 -1.85
CA GLU A 41 -10.15 17.39 -0.46
C GLU A 41 -9.32 16.48 0.45
N ALA A 42 -9.52 15.17 0.38
CA ALA A 42 -8.82 14.22 1.23
C ALA A 42 -7.33 14.08 0.87
N PHE A 43 -6.98 13.67 -0.35
CA PHE A 43 -5.64 13.22 -0.72
C PHE A 43 -4.78 14.28 -1.42
N VAL A 44 -5.33 15.42 -1.81
CA VAL A 44 -4.53 16.53 -2.37
C VAL A 44 -4.31 17.62 -1.33
N PHE A 45 -5.33 17.96 -0.54
CA PHE A 45 -5.24 19.08 0.40
C PHE A 45 -5.01 18.69 1.86
N GLN A 46 -5.67 17.66 2.37
CA GLN A 46 -5.65 17.38 3.81
C GLN A 46 -4.62 16.32 4.20
N LEU A 47 -4.58 15.21 3.47
CA LEU A 47 -3.85 13.99 3.81
C LEU A 47 -3.17 13.39 2.57
N PRO A 48 -2.13 14.03 2.00
CA PRO A 48 -1.39 13.46 0.87
C PRO A 48 -1.00 11.98 1.06
N PRO A 49 -1.27 11.07 0.13
CA PRO A 49 -1.16 9.62 0.35
C PRO A 49 0.27 9.09 0.18
N TYR A 50 1.28 9.82 0.64
CA TYR A 50 2.68 9.42 0.52
C TYR A 50 3.33 9.30 1.89
N ALA A 51 3.90 8.14 2.20
CA ALA A 51 4.51 7.89 3.50
C ALA A 51 5.64 8.88 3.83
N SER A 52 6.39 9.34 2.82
CA SER A 52 7.46 10.33 2.98
C SER A 52 7.01 11.65 3.63
N ILE A 53 5.77 12.07 3.40
CA ILE A 53 5.21 13.29 4.01
C ILE A 53 5.03 13.16 5.53
N TYR A 54 4.82 11.94 6.02
CA TYR A 54 4.58 11.68 7.45
C TYR A 54 5.82 11.20 8.20
N LEU A 55 6.75 10.55 7.49
CA LEU A 55 7.94 9.92 8.07
C LEU A 55 9.21 10.75 7.88
N GLY A 56 9.25 11.62 6.87
CA GLY A 56 10.38 12.52 6.62
C GLY A 56 10.42 13.66 7.63
N ALA A 57 11.62 14.01 8.10
CA ALA A 57 11.81 15.11 9.05
C ALA A 57 11.34 16.45 8.48
N GLU A 58 11.40 16.59 7.15
CA GLU A 58 11.01 17.78 6.41
C GLU A 58 9.50 17.85 6.12
N GLY A 59 8.76 16.74 6.29
CA GLY A 59 7.33 16.66 5.92
C GLY A 59 7.07 16.82 4.42
N MET A 60 8.07 16.49 3.58
CA MET A 60 8.04 16.71 2.13
C MET A 60 7.94 15.40 1.36
N LEU A 61 7.37 15.48 0.16
CA LEU A 61 7.32 14.34 -0.76
C LEU A 61 8.73 13.91 -1.17
N GLY A 62 9.02 12.61 -1.03
CA GLY A 62 10.28 12.00 -1.43
C GLY A 62 11.30 11.91 -0.30
N GLY A 63 12.56 12.27 -0.59
CA GLY A 63 13.65 12.22 0.38
C GLY A 63 14.05 10.80 0.82
N GLU A 64 14.66 10.73 2.00
CA GLU A 64 15.23 9.50 2.54
C GLU A 64 14.17 8.42 2.77
N ALA A 65 13.01 8.79 3.33
CA ALA A 65 11.91 7.86 3.61
C ALA A 65 11.45 7.12 2.34
N ARG A 66 11.22 7.85 1.24
CA ARG A 66 10.89 7.23 -0.06
C ARG A 66 12.02 6.31 -0.56
N GLY A 67 13.27 6.71 -0.35
CA GLY A 67 14.44 5.90 -0.71
C GLY A 67 14.51 4.58 0.05
N ARG A 68 14.30 4.60 1.37
CA ARG A 68 14.25 3.41 2.22
C ARG A 68 13.14 2.46 1.80
N ILE A 69 11.92 2.99 1.61
CA ILE A 69 10.78 2.20 1.14
C ILE A 69 11.08 1.57 -0.22
N ALA A 70 11.64 2.33 -1.18
CA ALA A 70 12.04 1.79 -2.48
C ALA A 70 13.09 0.66 -2.34
N GLY A 71 14.02 0.79 -1.39
CA GLY A 71 14.97 -0.26 -1.03
C GLY A 71 14.28 -1.51 -0.45
N PHE A 72 13.24 -1.33 0.38
CA PHE A 72 12.46 -2.43 0.93
C PHE A 72 11.80 -3.28 -0.17
N TRP A 73 11.17 -2.65 -1.18
CA TRP A 73 10.63 -3.35 -2.35
C TRP A 73 11.68 -4.28 -2.99
N GLN A 74 12.88 -3.75 -3.22
CA GLN A 74 13.99 -4.51 -3.80
C GLN A 74 14.45 -5.65 -2.88
N ALA A 75 14.55 -5.39 -1.57
CA ALA A 75 14.98 -6.37 -0.57
C ALA A 75 14.02 -7.57 -0.49
N VAL A 76 12.72 -7.37 -0.72
CA VAL A 76 11.73 -8.47 -0.78
C VAL A 76 11.59 -9.10 -2.18
N GLY A 77 12.39 -8.65 -3.15
CA GLY A 77 12.47 -9.19 -4.50
C GLY A 77 11.39 -8.70 -5.45
N ILE A 78 10.78 -7.53 -5.19
CA ILE A 78 9.73 -6.95 -6.03
C ILE A 78 10.23 -5.61 -6.59
N SER A 79 10.07 -5.40 -7.89
CA SER A 79 10.44 -4.12 -8.51
C SER A 79 9.58 -2.98 -7.95
N PRO A 80 10.17 -1.89 -7.43
CA PRO A 80 9.40 -0.76 -6.91
C PRO A 80 8.61 -0.08 -8.03
N PRO A 81 7.36 0.35 -7.78
CA PRO A 81 6.63 1.20 -8.72
C PRO A 81 7.22 2.61 -8.77
N GLY A 82 6.73 3.45 -9.70
CA GLY A 82 7.18 4.84 -9.83
C GLY A 82 6.99 5.68 -8.56
N GLU A 83 5.95 5.36 -7.79
CA GLU A 83 5.64 5.96 -6.49
C GLU A 83 5.67 4.88 -5.39
N PRO A 84 6.87 4.46 -4.95
CA PRO A 84 7.03 3.30 -4.07
C PRO A 84 6.47 3.52 -2.66
N ASP A 85 6.31 4.78 -2.24
CA ASP A 85 5.79 5.21 -0.94
C ASP A 85 4.34 5.71 -0.99
N HIS A 86 3.67 5.60 -2.14
CA HIS A 86 2.25 5.90 -2.25
C HIS A 86 1.44 4.85 -1.47
N LEU A 87 0.41 5.26 -0.72
CA LEU A 87 -0.39 4.39 0.14
C LEU A 87 -0.98 3.20 -0.63
N ALA A 88 -1.52 3.44 -1.83
CA ALA A 88 -2.03 2.36 -2.69
C ALA A 88 -0.95 1.31 -3.03
N ALA A 89 0.28 1.76 -3.32
CA ALA A 89 1.41 0.89 -3.61
C ALA A 89 1.81 0.06 -2.38
N LEU A 90 1.87 0.67 -1.20
CA LEU A 90 2.20 0.00 0.06
C LEU A 90 1.14 -1.04 0.46
N LEU A 91 -0.16 -0.73 0.29
CA LEU A 91 -1.24 -1.69 0.54
C LEU A 91 -1.20 -2.87 -0.45
N SER A 92 -0.84 -2.60 -1.71
CA SER A 92 -0.63 -3.65 -2.73
C SER A 92 0.58 -4.54 -2.40
N LEU A 93 1.69 -3.95 -1.91
CA LEU A 93 2.84 -4.71 -1.43
C LEU A 93 2.48 -5.61 -0.27
N TYR A 94 1.77 -5.08 0.73
CA TYR A 94 1.34 -5.87 1.89
C TYR A 94 0.49 -7.08 1.44
N ALA A 95 -0.43 -6.87 0.51
CA ALA A 95 -1.23 -7.95 -0.06
C ALA A 95 -0.38 -9.00 -0.79
N ALA A 96 0.61 -8.58 -1.58
CA ALA A 96 1.52 -9.49 -2.28
C ALA A 96 2.39 -10.31 -1.30
N LEU A 97 2.86 -9.69 -0.21
CA LEU A 97 3.60 -10.37 0.85
C LEU A 97 2.71 -11.37 1.61
N ASP A 98 1.43 -11.03 1.82
CA ASP A 98 0.46 -11.93 2.45
C ASP A 98 0.17 -13.17 1.61
N GLU A 99 -0.02 -12.99 0.31
CA GLU A 99 -0.19 -14.10 -0.65
C GLU A 99 1.07 -14.96 -0.72
N ALA A 100 2.25 -14.34 -0.78
CA ALA A 100 3.53 -15.06 -0.80
C ALA A 100 3.79 -15.83 0.50
N GLU A 101 3.35 -15.35 1.67
CA GLU A 101 3.40 -16.12 2.91
C GLU A 101 2.46 -17.32 2.86
N GLU A 102 1.24 -17.16 2.36
CA GLU A 102 0.25 -18.24 2.29
C GLU A 102 0.69 -19.38 1.36
N ASP A 103 1.20 -19.03 0.19
CA ASP A 103 1.62 -19.96 -0.87
C ASP A 103 2.95 -20.68 -0.58
N GLU A 104 3.73 -20.24 0.43
CA GLU A 104 5.06 -20.77 0.72
C GLU A 104 5.00 -22.12 1.48
N SER A 105 5.39 -23.22 0.83
CA SER A 105 5.40 -24.56 1.45
C SER A 105 6.46 -24.71 2.52
N GLU A 106 7.59 -24.00 2.41
CA GLU A 106 8.74 -24.22 3.30
C GLU A 106 8.63 -23.42 4.61
N PRO A 107 8.61 -24.07 5.79
CA PRO A 107 8.35 -23.40 7.07
C PRO A 107 9.30 -22.24 7.36
N ALA A 108 10.60 -22.41 7.09
CA ALA A 108 11.59 -21.36 7.32
C ALA A 108 11.35 -20.13 6.44
N ARG A 109 11.01 -20.33 5.16
CA ARG A 109 10.71 -19.23 4.23
C ARG A 109 9.39 -18.55 4.57
N ARG A 110 8.38 -19.31 5.00
CA ARG A 110 7.10 -18.77 5.47
C ARG A 110 7.30 -17.81 6.64
N VAL A 111 8.15 -18.18 7.61
CA VAL A 111 8.52 -17.26 8.71
C VAL A 111 9.18 -16.01 8.18
N MET A 112 10.16 -16.12 7.27
CA MET A 112 10.80 -14.94 6.67
C MET A 112 9.81 -14.02 5.95
N ARG A 113 8.83 -14.57 5.21
CA ARG A 113 7.77 -13.80 4.55
C ARG A 113 6.88 -13.08 5.56
N ARG A 114 6.52 -13.74 6.66
CA ARG A 114 5.75 -13.15 7.75
C ARG A 114 6.50 -11.99 8.42
N GLU A 115 7.80 -12.16 8.68
CA GLU A 115 8.65 -11.11 9.26
C GLU A 115 8.77 -9.92 8.30
N ALA A 116 8.97 -10.16 6.99
CA ALA A 116 8.98 -9.09 5.99
C ALA A 116 7.65 -8.31 5.97
N LYS A 117 6.51 -9.00 6.03
CA LYS A 117 5.19 -8.35 6.12
C LYS A 117 5.05 -7.48 7.37
N GLY A 118 5.58 -7.94 8.51
CA GLY A 118 5.63 -7.15 9.74
C GLY A 118 6.56 -5.93 9.62
N ALA A 119 7.73 -6.11 9.02
CA ALA A 119 8.73 -5.06 8.84
C ALA A 119 8.23 -3.89 7.99
N LEU A 120 7.44 -4.15 6.94
CA LEU A 120 6.84 -3.10 6.10
C LEU A 120 6.05 -2.06 6.91
N LEU A 121 5.46 -2.44 8.04
CA LEU A 121 4.67 -1.53 8.89
C LEU A 121 5.56 -0.60 9.76
N TRP A 122 6.88 -0.76 9.69
CA TRP A 122 7.87 0.01 10.44
C TRP A 122 8.85 0.80 9.55
N GLU A 123 8.67 0.74 8.23
CA GLU A 123 9.43 1.57 7.27
C GLU A 123 8.96 3.03 7.26
#